data_AF-A0A518GWX0-F1
#
_entry.id   AF-A0A518GWX0-F1
#
_cell.length_a   1.000
_cell.length_b   1.000
_cell.length_c   1.000
_cell.angle_alpha   90.00
_cell.angle_beta   90.00
_cell.angle_gamma   90.00
#
_symmetry.space_group_name_H-M   'P 1'
#
loop_
_entity.id
_entity.type
_entity.pdbx_description
1 polymer ?
#
loop_
_entity_poly.entity_id
_entity_poly.type
_entity_poly.pdbx_seq_one_letter_code
_entity_poly.pdbx_strand_id
1 'polypeptide(L)'
;MTRDAHEKSPAPPEPPARRGLRLVDLLILLAASAFPILLGLTNDSRGLIADASYLLECAGGFEPTSRLWWVDLRHRSFGPGRLIESMAAEMALVLGTILIPSTFAMVLIRLRPPRPDRRELLCQPGFIATVAAGLGMLLIPAGWAYAGRFAPAWVVPAMVTLAWLALAIGRGWRPERSWVDRTGRAVGLAWLAMAPSIVWPFRE
;
A
#
# COMPACT_ATOMS: atom_id res chain seq x y z
N MET A 1 -9.70 -21.89 65.65
CA MET A 1 -9.66 -20.51 65.11
C MET A 1 -9.00 -20.55 63.74
N THR A 2 -9.63 -21.26 62.82
CA THR A 2 -9.22 -21.50 61.44
C THR A 2 -9.94 -20.47 60.58
N ARG A 3 -9.19 -19.47 60.11
CA ARG A 3 -9.72 -18.37 59.30
C ARG A 3 -9.68 -18.83 57.84
N ASP A 4 -10.78 -19.40 57.38
CA ASP A 4 -11.03 -19.72 55.98
C ASP A 4 -11.10 -18.42 55.17
N ALA A 5 -9.93 -17.94 54.75
CA ALA A 5 -9.82 -16.92 53.73
C ALA A 5 -9.99 -17.58 52.37
N HIS A 6 -11.25 -17.76 51.95
CA HIS A 6 -11.58 -17.88 50.54
C HIS A 6 -11.23 -16.56 49.85
N GLU A 7 -9.95 -16.42 49.52
CA GLU A 7 -9.42 -15.35 48.70
C GLU A 7 -10.03 -15.52 47.31
N LYS A 8 -11.08 -14.74 47.07
CA LYS A 8 -11.83 -14.72 45.81
C LYS A 8 -10.85 -14.34 44.71
N SER A 9 -10.41 -15.36 43.97
CA SER A 9 -9.46 -15.19 42.86
C SER A 9 -9.95 -14.02 41.99
N PRO A 10 -9.13 -12.98 41.78
CA PRO A 10 -9.57 -11.79 41.06
C PRO A 10 -10.09 -12.22 39.70
N ALA A 11 -11.29 -11.74 39.35
CA ALA A 11 -11.89 -12.06 38.06
C ALA A 11 -10.86 -11.78 36.95
N PRO A 12 -10.71 -12.67 35.96
CA PRO A 12 -9.76 -12.46 34.88
C PRO A 12 -10.06 -11.11 34.21
N PRO A 13 -9.03 -10.32 33.87
CA PRO A 13 -9.22 -9.01 33.27
C PRO A 13 -10.07 -9.16 32.00
N GLU A 14 -11.12 -8.35 31.88
CA GLU A 14 -11.97 -8.39 30.70
C GLU A 14 -11.11 -8.18 29.44
N PRO A 15 -11.32 -8.97 28.38
CA PRO A 15 -10.57 -8.81 27.14
C PRO A 15 -10.79 -7.39 26.61
N PRO A 16 -9.72 -6.70 26.15
CA PRO A 16 -9.82 -5.32 25.70
C PRO A 16 -10.89 -5.19 24.61
N ALA A 17 -11.80 -4.22 24.81
CA ALA A 17 -12.91 -3.99 23.90
C ALA A 17 -12.40 -3.81 22.46
N ARG A 18 -12.94 -4.61 21.53
CA ARG A 18 -12.56 -4.53 20.11
C ARG A 18 -12.93 -3.15 19.57
N ARG A 19 -11.95 -2.40 19.04
CA ARG A 19 -12.22 -1.13 18.34
C ARG A 19 -13.01 -1.42 17.06
N GLY A 20 -14.30 -1.12 17.07
CA GLY A 20 -15.14 -1.12 15.87
C GLY A 20 -14.70 -0.06 14.85
N LEU A 21 -15.06 -0.27 13.59
CA LEU A 21 -14.93 0.72 12.52
C LEU A 21 -15.82 1.92 12.85
N ARG A 22 -15.25 3.10 13.05
CA ARG A 22 -16.01 4.32 13.35
C ARG A 22 -16.27 5.11 12.06
N LEU A 23 -17.36 5.89 12.05
CA LEU A 23 -17.68 6.78 10.93
C LEU A 23 -16.50 7.70 10.57
N VAL A 24 -15.79 8.23 11.56
CA VAL A 24 -14.65 9.11 11.27
C VAL A 24 -13.47 8.37 10.64
N ASP A 25 -13.28 7.09 10.96
CA ASP A 25 -12.25 6.28 10.29
C ASP A 25 -12.60 6.09 8.81
N LEU A 26 -13.88 5.88 8.50
CA LEU A 26 -14.40 5.84 7.12
C LEU A 26 -14.22 7.17 6.41
N LEU A 27 -14.51 8.30 7.06
CA LEU A 27 -14.34 9.63 6.46
C LEU A 27 -12.88 9.91 6.12
N ILE A 28 -11.94 9.50 6.98
CA ILE A 28 -10.49 9.64 6.71
C ILE A 28 -10.09 8.79 5.50
N LEU A 29 -10.49 7.52 5.45
CA LEU A 29 -10.19 6.64 4.32
C LEU A 29 -10.82 7.12 3.02
N LEU A 30 -12.05 7.61 3.09
CA LEU A 30 -12.76 8.16 1.94
C LEU A 30 -12.09 9.43 1.43
N ALA A 31 -11.73 10.36 2.32
CA ALA A 31 -10.99 11.56 1.94
C ALA A 31 -9.61 11.22 1.33
N ALA A 32 -8.90 10.27 1.94
CA ALA A 32 -7.61 9.78 1.46
C ALA A 32 -7.71 9.13 0.07
N SER A 33 -8.81 8.43 -0.23
CA SER A 33 -8.98 7.74 -1.52
C SER A 33 -9.58 8.64 -2.59
N ALA A 34 -10.59 9.46 -2.25
CA ALA A 34 -11.34 10.25 -3.21
C ALA A 34 -10.51 11.35 -3.86
N PHE A 35 -9.66 12.04 -3.08
CA PHE A 35 -8.85 13.15 -3.59
C PHE A 35 -7.86 12.72 -4.69
N PRO A 36 -7.03 11.69 -4.50
CA PRO A 36 -6.14 11.21 -5.56
C PRO A 36 -6.85 10.47 -6.69
N ILE A 37 -8.00 9.84 -6.45
CA ILE A 37 -8.80 9.30 -7.56
C ILE A 37 -9.27 10.46 -8.45
N LEU A 38 -9.76 11.56 -7.86
CA LEU A 38 -10.19 12.73 -8.61
C LEU A 38 -9.04 13.41 -9.37
N LEU A 39 -7.82 13.43 -8.81
CA LEU A 39 -6.61 14.01 -9.41
C LEU A 39 -5.89 13.09 -10.40
N GLY A 40 -5.89 11.78 -10.16
CA GLY A 40 -5.19 10.78 -10.95
C GLY A 40 -5.98 10.36 -12.19
N LEU A 41 -7.31 10.28 -12.08
CA LEU A 41 -8.18 9.97 -13.22
C LEU A 41 -8.10 11.03 -14.33
N THR A 42 -7.71 12.27 -14.03
CA THR A 42 -7.64 13.35 -15.03
C THR A 42 -6.35 13.33 -15.84
N ASN A 43 -5.22 12.83 -15.30
CA ASN A 43 -3.92 12.92 -15.96
C ASN A 43 -3.42 11.60 -16.58
N ASP A 44 -3.63 10.43 -15.94
CA ASP A 44 -2.96 9.18 -16.36
C ASP A 44 -3.90 8.10 -16.93
N SER A 45 -5.23 8.23 -16.76
CA SER A 45 -6.18 7.17 -17.16
C SER A 45 -6.24 6.92 -18.68
N ARG A 46 -5.85 7.91 -19.50
CA ARG A 46 -5.87 7.80 -20.97
C ARG A 46 -4.87 6.79 -21.51
N GLY A 47 -3.69 6.68 -20.91
CA GLY A 47 -2.64 5.73 -21.32
C GLY A 47 -3.08 4.29 -21.04
N LEU A 48 -3.54 4.03 -19.81
CA LEU A 48 -4.04 2.72 -19.39
C LEU A 48 -5.23 2.25 -20.25
N ILE A 49 -6.20 3.14 -20.55
CA ILE A 49 -7.35 2.80 -21.39
C ILE A 49 -6.89 2.44 -22.80
N ALA A 50 -5.96 3.19 -23.38
CA ALA A 50 -5.43 2.92 -24.71
C ALA A 50 -4.70 1.56 -24.78
N ASP A 51 -3.81 1.27 -23.83
CA ASP A 51 -3.06 0.01 -23.77
C ASP A 51 -4.00 -1.20 -23.53
N ALA A 52 -5.02 -1.04 -22.66
CA ALA A 52 -6.00 -2.09 -22.39
C ALA A 52 -6.91 -2.39 -23.60
N SER A 53 -7.38 -1.35 -24.31
CA SER A 53 -8.16 -1.52 -25.53
C SER A 53 -7.38 -2.29 -26.59
N TYR A 54 -6.08 -2.01 -26.75
CA TYR A 54 -5.23 -2.71 -27.71
C TYR A 54 -5.05 -4.20 -27.36
N LEU A 55 -4.84 -4.55 -26.09
CA LEU A 55 -4.75 -5.96 -25.69
C LEU A 55 -6.05 -6.73 -25.99
N LEU A 56 -7.21 -6.10 -25.79
CA LEU A 56 -8.50 -6.71 -26.11
C LEU A 56 -8.68 -6.90 -27.62
N GLU A 57 -8.20 -5.97 -28.45
CA GLU A 57 -8.14 -6.12 -29.92
C GLU A 57 -7.21 -7.28 -30.31
N CYS A 58 -6.00 -7.35 -29.75
CA CYS A 58 -5.05 -8.45 -30.01
C CYS A 58 -5.57 -9.81 -29.56
N ALA A 59 -6.35 -9.86 -28.48
CA ALA A 59 -6.98 -11.09 -28.00
C ALA A 59 -8.15 -11.56 -28.89
N GLY A 60 -8.45 -10.84 -29.99
CA GLY A 60 -9.53 -11.17 -30.91
C GLY A 60 -10.92 -10.85 -30.36
N GLY A 61 -11.01 -10.02 -29.32
CA GLY A 61 -12.29 -9.67 -28.68
C GLY A 61 -13.12 -8.64 -29.45
N PHE A 62 -12.50 -7.85 -30.35
CA PHE A 62 -13.15 -6.76 -31.10
C PHE A 62 -12.52 -6.58 -32.49
N GLU A 63 -13.33 -6.15 -33.47
CA GLU A 63 -12.80 -5.59 -34.73
C GLU A 63 -12.03 -4.30 -34.41
N PRO A 64 -10.78 -4.15 -34.89
CA PRO A 64 -9.92 -3.03 -34.56
C PRO A 64 -10.50 -1.75 -35.15
N THR A 65 -11.20 -0.99 -34.31
CA THR A 65 -11.80 0.30 -34.67
C THR A 65 -10.99 1.46 -34.12
N SER A 66 -9.88 1.20 -33.41
CA SER A 66 -9.02 2.22 -32.85
C SER A 66 -8.34 3.07 -33.94
N ARG A 67 -9.04 4.14 -34.36
CA ARG A 67 -8.57 5.22 -35.25
C ARG A 67 -7.33 5.98 -34.75
N LEU A 68 -6.74 5.58 -33.63
CA LEU A 68 -5.65 6.27 -32.97
C LEU A 68 -4.33 5.71 -33.52
N TRP A 69 -3.95 6.13 -34.72
CA TRP A 69 -2.73 5.71 -35.42
C TRP A 69 -1.46 5.76 -34.57
N TRP A 70 -1.41 6.63 -33.55
CA TRP A 70 -0.28 6.75 -32.64
C TRP A 70 -0.15 5.57 -31.65
N VAL A 71 -1.26 4.89 -31.33
CA VAL A 71 -1.27 3.67 -30.51
C VAL A 71 -0.61 2.55 -31.31
N ASP A 72 -1.04 2.32 -32.56
CA ASP A 72 -0.43 1.35 -33.47
C ASP A 72 1.07 1.66 -33.73
N LEU A 73 1.43 2.95 -33.90
CA LEU A 73 2.82 3.37 -34.06
C LEU A 73 3.68 3.07 -32.82
N ARG A 74 3.17 3.37 -31.61
CA ARG A 74 3.83 3.08 -30.34
C ARG A 74 4.07 1.57 -30.22
N HIS A 75 3.06 0.75 -30.50
CA HIS A 75 3.16 -0.71 -30.32
C HIS A 75 4.05 -1.40 -31.36
N ARG A 76 3.98 -1.01 -32.64
CA ARG A 76 4.92 -1.52 -33.66
C ARG A 76 6.38 -1.20 -33.33
N SER A 77 6.61 -0.08 -32.64
CA SER A 77 7.97 0.36 -32.31
C SER A 77 8.58 -0.36 -31.11
N PHE A 78 7.77 -0.92 -30.21
CA PHE A 78 8.23 -1.41 -28.90
C PHE A 78 8.12 -2.92 -28.69
N GLY A 79 7.28 -3.64 -29.45
CA GLY A 79 7.08 -5.09 -29.30
C GLY A 79 6.27 -5.47 -28.05
N PRO A 80 5.84 -6.74 -27.92
CA PRO A 80 4.89 -7.17 -26.88
C PRO A 80 5.48 -7.11 -25.46
N GLY A 81 6.79 -7.29 -25.27
CA GLY A 81 7.42 -7.21 -23.95
C GLY A 81 7.32 -5.82 -23.33
N ARG A 82 7.62 -4.77 -24.11
CA ARG A 82 7.52 -3.38 -23.66
C ARG A 82 6.08 -2.92 -23.44
N LEU A 83 5.09 -3.57 -24.06
CA LEU A 83 3.68 -3.32 -23.76
C LEU A 83 3.34 -3.77 -22.34
N ILE A 84 3.77 -4.96 -21.95
CA ILE A 84 3.56 -5.47 -20.58
C ILE A 84 4.24 -4.55 -19.57
N GLU A 85 5.44 -4.07 -19.87
CA GLU A 85 6.17 -3.10 -19.02
C GLU A 85 5.42 -1.77 -18.91
N SER A 86 4.92 -1.22 -20.02
CA SER A 86 4.09 0.00 -20.04
C SER A 86 2.86 -0.18 -19.14
N MET A 87 2.10 -1.25 -19.34
CA MET A 87 0.91 -1.53 -18.53
C MET A 87 1.23 -1.74 -17.05
N ALA A 88 2.34 -2.42 -16.74
CA ALA A 88 2.79 -2.63 -15.37
C ALA A 88 3.15 -1.29 -14.70
N ALA A 89 3.82 -0.39 -15.42
CA ALA A 89 4.16 0.94 -14.96
C ALA A 89 2.91 1.82 -14.74
N GLU A 90 1.99 1.85 -15.71
CA GLU A 90 0.72 2.58 -15.60
C GLU A 90 -0.13 2.06 -14.43
N MET A 91 -0.23 0.74 -14.27
CA MET A 91 -0.93 0.13 -13.14
C MET A 91 -0.24 0.46 -11.81
N ALA A 92 1.09 0.54 -11.77
CA ALA A 92 1.83 0.96 -10.60
C ALA A 92 1.56 2.44 -10.24
N LEU A 93 1.44 3.33 -11.24
CA LEU A 93 1.05 4.73 -11.02
C LEU A 93 -0.35 4.81 -10.42
N VAL A 94 -1.33 4.14 -11.03
CA VAL A 94 -2.72 4.09 -10.55
C VAL A 94 -2.79 3.55 -9.12
N LEU A 95 -2.14 2.41 -8.84
CA LEU A 95 -2.10 1.85 -7.49
C LEU A 95 -1.40 2.80 -6.52
N GLY A 96 -0.32 3.46 -6.93
CA GLY A 96 0.38 4.47 -6.15
C GLY A 96 -0.53 5.61 -5.69
N THR A 97 -1.41 6.11 -6.57
CA THR A 97 -2.37 7.17 -6.22
C THR A 97 -3.29 6.78 -5.07
N ILE A 98 -3.64 5.50 -4.94
CA ILE A 98 -4.50 4.99 -3.87
C ILE A 98 -3.67 4.61 -2.63
N LEU A 99 -2.52 3.98 -2.82
CA LEU A 99 -1.72 3.43 -1.72
C LEU A 99 -1.00 4.50 -0.91
N ILE A 100 -0.47 5.54 -1.55
CA ILE A 100 0.21 6.66 -0.87
C ILE A 100 -0.69 7.28 0.21
N PRO A 101 -1.88 7.82 -0.11
CA PRO A 101 -2.73 8.46 0.88
C PRO A 101 -3.28 7.44 1.89
N SER A 102 -3.58 6.21 1.46
CA SER A 102 -4.03 5.13 2.36
C SER A 102 -2.96 4.82 3.41
N THR A 103 -1.67 4.83 3.02
CA THR A 103 -0.54 4.63 3.93
C THR A 103 -0.56 5.66 5.06
N PHE A 104 -0.68 6.95 4.72
CA PHE A 104 -0.75 8.03 5.71
C PHE A 104 -2.04 8.00 6.54
N ALA A 105 -3.19 7.75 5.91
CA ALA A 105 -4.47 7.61 6.57
C ALA A 105 -4.43 6.54 7.66
N MET A 106 -3.83 5.39 7.37
CA MET A 106 -3.69 4.30 8.33
C MET A 106 -2.80 4.66 9.52
N VAL A 107 -1.72 5.40 9.29
CA VAL A 107 -0.88 5.94 10.38
C VAL A 107 -1.71 6.90 11.26
N LEU A 108 -2.43 7.83 10.66
CA LEU A 108 -3.27 8.80 11.38
C LEU A 108 -4.39 8.13 12.20
N ILE A 109 -5.10 7.16 11.61
CA ILE A 109 -6.16 6.40 12.29
C ILE A 109 -5.62 5.65 13.51
N ARG A 110 -4.38 5.14 13.43
CA ARG A 110 -3.74 4.40 14.52
C ARG A 110 -3.20 5.29 15.63
N LEU A 111 -2.78 6.52 15.30
CA LEU A 111 -2.34 7.50 16.29
C LEU A 111 -3.51 8.11 17.09
N ARG A 112 -4.74 7.95 16.61
CA ARG A 112 -5.95 8.45 17.27
C ARG A 112 -6.36 7.64 18.51
N PRO A 113 -6.78 8.29 19.61
CA PRO A 113 -7.32 7.62 20.79
C PRO A 113 -8.58 6.77 20.52
N PRO A 114 -8.79 5.65 21.25
CA PRO A 114 -7.90 5.06 22.25
C PRO A 114 -6.68 4.40 21.57
N ARG A 115 -5.48 4.81 22.00
CA ARG A 115 -4.21 4.37 21.41
C ARG A 115 -3.69 3.17 22.23
N PRO A 116 -3.33 2.04 21.60
CA PRO A 116 -2.61 0.97 22.26
C PRO A 116 -1.26 1.45 22.81
N ASP A 117 -0.65 0.69 23.72
CA ASP A 117 0.70 1.02 24.18
C ASP A 117 1.67 1.09 22.98
N ARG A 118 2.64 2.00 23.04
CA ARG A 118 3.60 2.24 21.95
C ARG A 118 4.38 0.95 21.63
N ARG A 119 4.69 0.14 22.65
CA ARG A 119 5.38 -1.15 22.46
C ARG A 119 4.51 -2.13 21.68
N GLU A 120 3.21 -2.17 21.94
CA GLU A 120 2.28 -3.03 21.20
C GLU A 120 2.12 -2.55 19.75
N LEU A 121 2.07 -1.24 19.52
CA LEU A 121 2.02 -0.68 18.17
C LEU A 121 3.24 -1.07 17.34
N LEU A 122 4.43 -1.02 17.92
CA LEU A 122 5.67 -1.41 17.25
C LEU A 122 5.76 -2.92 16.98
N CYS A 123 4.93 -3.73 17.61
CA CYS A 123 4.84 -5.18 17.35
C CYS A 123 3.77 -5.53 16.30
N GLN A 124 2.99 -4.55 15.83
CA GLN A 124 1.91 -4.79 14.88
C GLN A 124 2.40 -4.68 13.44
N PRO A 125 2.28 -5.77 12.65
CA PRO A 125 2.82 -5.80 11.29
C PRO A 125 2.15 -4.79 10.36
N GLY A 126 0.85 -4.53 10.53
CA GLY A 126 0.13 -3.57 9.70
C GLY A 126 0.56 -2.13 9.93
N PHE A 127 0.82 -1.75 11.18
CA PHE A 127 1.30 -0.40 11.52
C PHE A 127 2.76 -0.19 11.09
N ILE A 128 3.62 -1.17 11.35
CA ILE A 128 5.01 -1.13 10.93
C ILE A 128 5.13 -1.05 9.41
N ALA A 129 4.29 -1.78 8.65
CA ALA A 129 4.26 -1.69 7.19
C ALA A 129 3.95 -0.26 6.71
N THR A 130 2.93 0.39 7.28
CA THR A 130 2.53 1.73 6.83
C THR A 130 3.54 2.80 7.23
N VAL A 131 4.16 2.68 8.42
CA VAL A 131 5.26 3.56 8.83
C VAL A 131 6.48 3.37 7.91
N ALA A 132 6.90 2.12 7.66
CA ALA A 132 8.03 1.84 6.79
C ALA A 132 7.80 2.32 5.35
N ALA A 133 6.60 2.10 4.80
CA ALA A 133 6.22 2.60 3.49
C ALA A 133 6.22 4.14 3.45
N GLY A 134 5.65 4.81 4.46
CA GLY A 134 5.65 6.27 4.56
C GLY A 134 7.06 6.85 4.65
N LEU A 135 7.95 6.23 5.43
CA LEU A 135 9.37 6.61 5.47
C LEU A 135 10.05 6.42 4.11
N GLY A 136 9.81 5.28 3.44
CA GLY A 136 10.32 5.04 2.09
C GLY A 136 9.88 6.11 1.08
N MET A 137 8.62 6.57 1.16
CA MET A 137 8.11 7.65 0.31
C MET A 137 8.81 8.98 0.57
N LEU A 138 9.11 9.30 1.84
CA LEU A 138 9.83 10.52 2.20
C LEU A 138 11.29 10.51 1.72
N LEU A 139 11.90 9.32 1.61
CA LEU A 139 13.26 9.17 1.09
C LEU A 139 13.38 9.51 -0.41
N ILE A 140 12.31 9.36 -1.19
CA ILE A 140 12.32 9.65 -2.64
C ILE A 140 12.61 11.13 -2.93
N PRO A 141 11.81 12.11 -2.45
CA PRO A 141 12.11 13.52 -2.66
C PRO A 141 13.34 13.98 -1.86
N ALA A 142 13.64 13.36 -0.72
CA ALA A 142 14.84 13.68 0.05
C ALA A 142 16.13 13.31 -0.72
N GLY A 143 16.17 12.14 -1.36
CA GLY A 143 17.29 11.75 -2.22
C GLY A 143 17.52 12.78 -3.32
N TRP A 144 16.43 13.27 -3.93
CA TRP A 144 16.52 14.31 -4.95
C TRP A 144 17.08 15.62 -4.38
N ALA A 145 16.51 16.10 -3.27
CA ALA A 145 16.90 17.35 -2.64
C ALA A 145 18.35 17.36 -2.12
N TYR A 146 18.83 16.25 -1.53
CA TYR A 146 20.13 16.22 -0.84
C TYR A 146 21.26 15.58 -1.64
N ALA A 147 20.96 14.63 -2.53
CA ALA A 147 21.97 13.88 -3.28
C ALA A 147 21.90 14.15 -4.80
N GLY A 148 20.94 14.96 -5.27
CA GLY A 148 20.70 15.17 -6.69
C GLY A 148 20.31 13.89 -7.44
N ARG A 149 19.86 12.86 -6.72
CA ARG A 149 19.53 11.53 -7.25
C ARG A 149 18.14 11.12 -6.80
N PHE A 150 17.30 10.68 -7.73
CA PHE A 150 16.03 10.07 -7.36
C PHE A 150 16.30 8.79 -6.57
N ALA A 151 15.77 8.69 -5.34
CA ALA A 151 15.69 7.39 -4.71
C ALA A 151 14.74 6.55 -5.56
N PRO A 152 15.14 5.35 -5.98
CA PRO A 152 14.31 4.55 -6.86
C PRO A 152 13.05 4.11 -6.12
N ALA A 153 11.92 4.03 -6.83
CA ALA A 153 10.62 3.74 -6.23
C ALA A 153 10.57 2.38 -5.49
N TRP A 154 11.49 1.45 -5.79
CA TRP A 154 11.60 0.17 -5.08
C TRP A 154 12.02 0.32 -3.61
N VAL A 155 12.48 1.50 -3.18
CA VAL A 155 12.78 1.79 -1.77
C VAL A 155 11.56 1.53 -0.88
N VAL A 156 10.35 1.85 -1.34
CA VAL A 156 9.13 1.64 -0.54
C VAL A 156 8.88 0.15 -0.23
N PRO A 157 8.77 -0.76 -1.23
CA PRO A 157 8.62 -2.19 -0.94
C PRO A 157 9.83 -2.79 -0.21
N ALA A 158 11.05 -2.31 -0.46
CA ALA A 158 12.23 -2.76 0.27
C ALA A 158 12.13 -2.41 1.77
N MET A 159 11.69 -1.20 2.10
CA MET A 159 11.49 -0.77 3.49
C MET A 159 10.41 -1.61 4.18
N VAL A 160 9.29 -1.88 3.52
CA VAL A 160 8.23 -2.77 4.05
C VAL A 160 8.77 -4.18 4.30
N THR A 161 9.51 -4.73 3.34
CA THR A 161 10.13 -6.07 3.44
C THR A 161 11.08 -6.14 4.64
N LEU A 162 12.00 -5.17 4.77
CA LEU A 162 12.96 -5.11 5.86
C LEU A 162 12.27 -4.99 7.23
N ALA A 163 11.23 -4.16 7.31
CA ALA A 163 10.44 -4.00 8.53
C ALA A 163 9.76 -5.31 8.97
N TRP A 164 9.12 -6.03 8.05
CA TRP A 164 8.51 -7.33 8.34
C TRP A 164 9.54 -8.39 8.69
N LEU A 165 10.68 -8.42 7.99
CA LEU A 165 11.77 -9.33 8.30
C LEU A 165 12.31 -9.07 9.71
N ALA A 166 12.51 -7.80 10.09
CA ALA A 166 12.93 -7.43 11.43
C ALA A 166 11.93 -7.89 12.51
N LEU A 167 10.62 -7.74 12.27
CA LEU A 167 9.58 -8.23 13.18
C LEU A 167 9.58 -9.76 13.29
N ALA A 168 9.76 -10.46 12.18
CA ALA A 168 9.79 -11.92 12.14
C ALA A 168 11.00 -12.47 12.91
N ILE A 169 12.19 -11.90 12.67
CA ILE A 169 13.44 -12.29 13.36
C ILE A 169 13.36 -11.95 14.85
N GLY A 170 12.87 -10.76 15.20
CA GLY A 170 12.72 -10.32 16.59
C GLY A 170 11.61 -11.04 17.37
N ARG A 171 10.87 -11.96 16.74
CA ARG A 171 9.66 -12.61 17.31
C ARG A 171 8.63 -11.59 17.84
N GLY A 172 8.68 -10.37 17.33
CA GLY A 172 7.81 -9.26 17.71
C GLY A 172 6.48 -9.27 16.98
N TRP A 173 6.29 -10.16 16.01
CA TRP A 173 5.09 -10.25 15.18
C TRP A 173 3.85 -10.60 16.01
N ARG A 174 3.07 -9.58 16.39
CA ARG A 174 1.82 -9.72 17.16
C ARG A 174 0.65 -9.16 16.35
N PRO A 175 0.02 -9.96 15.49
CA PRO A 175 -1.04 -9.48 14.62
C PRO A 175 -2.29 -9.22 15.47
N GLU A 176 -2.80 -8.00 15.39
CA GLU A 176 -4.04 -7.64 16.07
C GLU A 176 -5.23 -8.09 15.21
N ARG A 177 -6.31 -8.58 15.83
CA ARG A 177 -7.55 -8.91 15.11
C ARG A 177 -8.36 -7.68 14.69
N SER A 178 -7.85 -6.46 14.89
CA SER A 178 -8.51 -5.23 14.47
C SER A 178 -8.57 -5.14 12.94
N TRP A 179 -9.55 -4.41 12.43
CA TRP A 179 -9.63 -4.11 11.00
C TRP A 179 -8.44 -3.23 10.58
N VAL A 180 -7.96 -2.35 11.48
CA VAL A 180 -6.85 -1.43 11.21
C VAL A 180 -5.56 -2.19 10.88
N ASP A 181 -5.19 -3.20 11.69
CA ASP A 181 -3.99 -3.99 11.43
C ASP A 181 -4.11 -4.82 10.13
N ARG A 182 -5.30 -5.37 9.87
CA ARG A 182 -5.57 -6.10 8.61
C ARG A 182 -5.42 -5.21 7.38
N THR A 183 -6.01 -4.02 7.40
CA THR A 183 -5.89 -3.05 6.30
C THR A 183 -4.45 -2.58 6.14
N GLY A 184 -3.71 -2.32 7.23
CA GLY A 184 -2.30 -1.96 7.17
C GLY A 184 -1.44 -3.05 6.53
N ARG A 185 -1.69 -4.33 6.84
CA ARG A 185 -1.04 -5.46 6.18
C ARG A 185 -1.40 -5.57 4.70
N ALA A 186 -2.67 -5.35 4.34
CA ALA A 186 -3.09 -5.35 2.94
C ALA A 186 -2.38 -4.25 2.14
N VAL A 187 -2.25 -3.04 2.71
CA VAL A 187 -1.47 -1.94 2.11
C VAL A 187 -0.01 -2.35 1.95
N GLY A 188 0.60 -2.96 2.97
CA GLY A 188 1.96 -3.49 2.88
C GLY A 188 2.13 -4.53 1.76
N LEU A 189 1.22 -5.51 1.66
CA LEU A 189 1.22 -6.51 0.59
C LEU A 189 1.05 -5.87 -0.79
N ALA A 190 0.19 -4.87 -0.92
CA ALA A 190 0.00 -4.14 -2.17
C ALA A 190 1.28 -3.44 -2.63
N TRP A 191 2.03 -2.82 -1.70
CA TRP A 191 3.35 -2.26 -2.01
C TRP A 191 4.34 -3.33 -2.49
N LEU A 192 4.37 -4.50 -1.85
CA LEU A 192 5.24 -5.60 -2.29
C LEU A 192 4.84 -6.14 -3.67
N ALA A 193 3.53 -6.25 -3.94
CA ALA A 193 3.00 -6.69 -5.22
C ALA A 193 3.33 -5.72 -6.37
N MET A 194 3.53 -4.44 -6.07
CA MET A 194 3.99 -3.45 -7.05
C MET A 194 5.49 -3.52 -7.35
N ALA A 195 6.30 -4.18 -6.52
CA ALA A 195 7.76 -4.19 -6.68
C ALA A 195 8.23 -4.72 -8.05
N PRO A 196 7.65 -5.79 -8.64
CA PRO A 196 8.04 -6.26 -9.96
C PRO A 196 7.88 -5.19 -11.04
N SER A 197 6.75 -4.47 -11.05
CA SER A 197 6.47 -3.39 -12.00
C SER A 197 7.46 -2.23 -11.90
N ILE A 198 8.07 -2.04 -10.72
CA ILE A 198 9.03 -0.96 -10.46
C ILE A 198 10.47 -1.37 -10.82
N VAL A 199 10.83 -2.64 -10.60
CA VAL A 199 12.22 -3.11 -10.75
C VAL A 199 12.50 -3.62 -12.17
N TRP A 200 11.51 -4.22 -12.82
CA TRP A 200 11.68 -4.87 -14.12
C TRP A 200 12.13 -3.95 -15.27
N PRO A 201 11.65 -2.69 -15.40
CA PRO A 201 11.98 -1.82 -16.54
C PRO A 201 13.47 -1.44 -16.68
N PHE A 202 14.33 -1.82 -15.74
CA PHE A 202 15.73 -1.40 -15.67
C PHE A 202 16.73 -2.53 -15.95
N ARG A 203 16.27 -3.70 -16.42
CA ARG A 203 17.16 -4.80 -16.84
C ARG A 203 17.37 -4.76 -18.36
N GLU A 204 18.19 -3.82 -18.82
CA GLU A 204 18.78 -3.81 -20.18
C GLU A 204 20.27 -4.16 -20.11
#